data_AF-A0A962DMJ3-F1
#
_entry.id   AF-A0A962DMJ3-F1
#
_cell.length_a   1.000
_cell.length_b   1.000
_cell.length_c   1.000
_cell.angle_alpha   90.00
_cell.angle_beta   90.00
_cell.angle_gamma   90.00
#
_symmetry.space_group_name_H-M   'P 1'
#
loop_
_entity.id
_entity.type
_entity.pdbx_description
1 polymer ?
#
loop_
_entity_poly.entity_id
_entity_poly.type
_entity_poly.pdbx_seq_one_letter_code
_entity_poly.pdbx_strand_id
1 'polypeptide(L)'
;MTTRRGFLAGSGALAAALSLRYAPAAAQAKATLPYGAWEDLQRRKWSWDRVTHGTHGTNCTGTCAFNIYVKNGIVWREEQQGEYGRSEDAPDYGPRGCQKGLRHAKYMYGKQRVLYPMKRVGERGEGKWQRISWDQAMSEIADRFIDHSIATGPRSISFDLGTQMVLKRASFAALGRFATISGIELPEAFAGVGDLPTGVQMTVGEPLLGDTMAAVFKSRCCLVWFCNPAVTRIPDAHFFWEAKYNGTEVISISPEFTPSAMHANKWLNPRPGTDIALAMAMVQVLLTEDLIDRSYIREQTDLPFLVRSDNGRFLRESDFIDGATARDNLFYIWDERSGKAVAAPATGNPPPPPGSPLPVIPAGSLALGALEPALEGSWTVKTRQGAVCVTTVFELVKQRAFGYTP
;
A
#
# COMPACT_ATOMS: atom_id res chain seq x y z
N MET A 1 -10.56 39.63 43.48
CA MET A 1 -9.36 40.47 43.72
C MET A 1 -9.28 40.54 45.23
N THR A 2 -8.37 39.81 45.88
CA THR A 2 -8.05 40.08 47.29
C THR A 2 -7.35 41.42 47.30
N THR A 3 -8.11 42.48 47.56
CA THR A 3 -7.55 43.84 47.62
C THR A 3 -6.62 43.93 48.83
N ARG A 4 -5.60 44.81 48.76
CA ARG A 4 -4.70 45.11 49.89
C ARG A 4 -5.45 45.38 51.21
N ARG A 5 -6.69 45.88 51.14
CA ARG A 5 -7.59 46.07 52.29
C ARG A 5 -8.07 44.76 52.93
N GLY A 6 -8.33 43.71 52.14
CA GLY A 6 -8.72 42.39 52.66
C GLY A 6 -7.59 41.67 53.41
N PHE A 7 -6.34 41.90 53.01
CA PHE A 7 -5.17 41.34 53.71
C PHE A 7 -4.97 41.97 55.10
N LEU A 8 -5.15 43.29 55.23
CA LEU A 8 -5.04 43.98 56.53
C LEU A 8 -6.20 43.61 57.48
N ALA A 9 -7.42 43.45 56.96
CA ALA A 9 -8.56 42.96 57.76
C ALA A 9 -8.33 41.52 58.26
N GLY A 10 -7.76 40.64 57.42
CA GLY A 10 -7.41 39.28 57.80
C GLY A 10 -6.25 39.20 58.81
N SER A 11 -5.32 40.15 58.76
CA SER A 11 -4.20 40.26 59.71
C SER A 11 -4.68 40.57 61.13
N GLY A 12 -5.70 41.44 61.26
CA GLY A 12 -6.32 41.74 62.56
C GLY A 12 -7.10 40.55 63.15
N ALA A 13 -7.77 39.77 62.30
CA ALA A 13 -8.50 38.57 62.74
C ALA A 13 -7.57 37.42 63.17
N LEU A 14 -6.39 37.28 62.53
CA LEU A 14 -5.41 36.26 62.90
C LEU A 14 -4.76 36.53 64.27
N ALA A 15 -4.56 37.81 64.62
CA ALA A 15 -4.09 38.19 65.96
C ALA A 15 -5.13 37.87 67.05
N ALA A 16 -6.43 38.05 66.77
CA ALA A 16 -7.51 37.69 67.69
C ALA A 16 -7.74 36.16 67.80
N ALA A 17 -7.47 35.41 66.74
CA ALA A 17 -7.56 33.94 66.75
C ALA A 17 -6.39 33.27 67.50
N LEU A 18 -5.19 33.86 67.47
CA LEU A 18 -4.02 33.38 68.22
C LEU A 18 -4.16 33.52 69.75
N SER A 19 -5.09 34.35 70.24
CA SER A 19 -5.45 34.46 71.66
C SER A 19 -6.48 33.43 72.14
N LEU A 20 -7.13 32.69 71.23
CA LEU A 20 -8.15 31.69 71.58
C LEU A 20 -7.62 30.28 71.25
N ARG A 21 -6.83 29.72 72.17
CA ARG A 21 -6.16 28.41 72.05
C ARG A 21 -7.07 27.16 72.01
N TYR A 22 -8.39 27.29 71.84
CA TYR A 22 -9.32 26.15 71.95
C TYR A 22 -10.56 26.26 71.03
N ALA A 23 -10.37 26.51 69.73
CA ALA A 23 -11.41 26.23 68.74
C ALA A 23 -11.07 24.91 68.00
N PRO A 24 -12.01 23.95 67.91
CA PRO A 24 -11.78 22.70 67.20
C PRO A 24 -11.61 23.00 65.71
N ALA A 25 -10.84 22.15 65.01
CA ALA A 25 -10.63 22.19 63.57
C ALA A 25 -11.95 21.97 62.81
N ALA A 26 -12.80 22.99 62.77
CA ALA A 26 -14.04 23.00 62.01
C ALA A 26 -13.76 23.65 60.66
N ALA A 27 -14.02 22.87 59.61
CA ALA A 27 -14.12 23.29 58.22
C ALA A 27 -12.85 23.93 57.62
N GLN A 28 -11.96 23.07 57.11
CA GLN A 28 -11.16 23.44 55.94
C GLN A 28 -12.12 23.53 54.74
N ALA A 29 -12.87 24.63 54.66
CA ALA A 29 -13.63 24.96 53.47
C ALA A 29 -12.61 25.04 52.32
N LYS A 30 -12.74 24.14 51.33
CA LYS A 30 -12.07 24.32 50.03
C LYS A 30 -12.51 25.69 49.55
N ALA A 31 -11.62 26.67 49.63
CA ALA A 31 -11.87 27.99 49.12
C ALA A 31 -12.11 27.86 47.61
N THR A 32 -13.38 27.91 47.19
CA THR A 32 -13.74 28.12 45.79
C THR A 32 -13.30 29.53 45.46
N LEU A 33 -12.09 29.64 44.91
CA LEU A 33 -11.54 30.93 44.53
C LEU A 33 -12.49 31.56 43.49
N PRO A 34 -12.86 32.85 43.63
CA PRO A 34 -13.80 33.53 42.73
C PRO A 34 -13.20 33.86 41.35
N TYR A 35 -12.00 33.35 41.08
CA TYR A 35 -11.38 33.31 39.77
C TYR A 35 -11.09 31.85 39.46
N GLY A 36 -11.33 31.45 38.21
CA GLY A 36 -10.84 30.16 37.75
C GLY A 36 -9.35 29.99 38.11
N ALA A 37 -8.94 28.78 38.45
CA ALA A 37 -7.52 28.50 38.65
C ALA A 37 -6.75 28.86 37.36
N TRP A 38 -5.47 29.21 37.43
CA TRP A 38 -4.65 29.45 36.22
C TRP A 38 -4.71 28.27 35.23
N GLU A 39 -4.98 27.07 35.74
CA GLU A 39 -5.25 25.84 35.00
C GLU A 39 -6.45 25.95 34.05
N ASP A 40 -7.46 26.76 34.40
CA ASP A 40 -8.64 26.97 33.56
C ASP A 40 -8.28 27.64 32.24
N LEU A 41 -7.18 28.40 32.17
CA LEU A 41 -6.66 28.90 30.89
C LEU A 41 -6.22 27.75 29.99
N GLN A 42 -5.61 26.69 30.53
CA GLN A 42 -5.21 25.51 29.77
C GLN A 42 -6.42 24.64 29.42
N ARG A 43 -7.35 24.44 30.37
CA ARG A 43 -8.62 23.72 30.12
C ARG A 43 -9.43 24.38 29.01
N ARG A 44 -9.51 25.72 29.00
CA ARG A 44 -10.18 26.48 27.93
C ARG A 44 -9.48 26.39 26.58
N LYS A 45 -8.16 26.14 26.52
CA LYS A 45 -7.49 25.86 25.25
C LYS A 45 -7.96 24.52 24.70
N TRP A 46 -8.03 23.49 25.55
CA TRP A 46 -8.52 22.15 25.19
C TRP A 46 -10.04 22.01 25.36
N SER A 47 -10.78 22.81 24.58
CA SER A 47 -12.23 22.73 24.47
C SER A 47 -12.68 22.93 23.03
N TRP A 48 -13.83 22.35 22.66
CA TRP A 48 -14.40 22.36 21.32
C TRP A 48 -15.92 22.35 21.40
N ASP A 49 -16.58 22.77 20.31
CA ASP A 49 -18.05 22.80 20.21
C ASP A 49 -18.58 21.45 19.72
N ARG A 50 -17.83 20.78 18.82
CA ARG A 50 -18.18 19.47 18.27
C ARG A 50 -16.97 18.74 17.71
N VAL A 51 -17.11 17.43 17.57
CA VAL A 51 -16.16 16.53 16.91
C VAL A 51 -16.81 16.00 15.62
N THR A 52 -16.03 15.92 14.55
CA THR A 52 -16.42 15.23 13.30
C THR A 52 -15.36 14.24 12.90
N HIS A 53 -15.73 13.25 12.11
CA HIS A 53 -14.79 12.25 11.61
C HIS A 53 -14.25 12.64 10.24
N GLY A 54 -12.97 12.32 10.00
CA GLY A 54 -12.36 12.50 8.70
C GLY A 54 -11.13 11.63 8.51
N THR A 55 -10.58 11.71 7.31
CA THR A 55 -9.33 11.05 6.92
C THR A 55 -8.61 11.91 5.88
N HIS A 56 -7.37 11.57 5.57
CA HIS A 56 -6.54 12.32 4.62
C HIS A 56 -6.45 11.56 3.30
N GLY A 57 -7.23 11.99 2.30
CA GLY A 57 -7.21 11.42 0.95
C GLY A 57 -5.97 11.85 0.14
N THR A 58 -4.80 11.47 0.62
CA THR A 58 -3.47 11.69 0.03
C THR A 58 -2.80 10.34 -0.19
N ASN A 59 -1.94 10.19 -1.22
CA ASN A 59 -1.24 8.94 -1.53
C ASN A 59 -0.21 8.53 -0.47
N CYS A 60 -0.68 8.12 0.71
CA CYS A 60 0.12 7.82 1.88
C CYS A 60 -0.09 6.41 2.41
N THR A 61 -1.08 5.67 1.88
CA THR A 61 -1.45 4.29 2.25
C THR A 61 -1.93 4.07 3.69
N GLY A 62 -1.80 5.07 4.57
CA GLY A 62 -2.14 4.94 5.98
C GLY A 62 -3.64 4.87 6.29
N THR A 63 -4.46 5.56 5.47
CA THR A 63 -5.95 5.60 5.59
C THR A 63 -6.45 5.81 7.03
N CYS A 64 -5.69 6.56 7.82
CA CYS A 64 -5.93 6.68 9.25
C CYS A 64 -7.23 7.47 9.53
N ALA A 65 -7.92 7.11 10.60
CA ALA A 65 -9.15 7.73 11.04
C ALA A 65 -8.82 8.84 12.03
N PHE A 66 -9.41 10.01 11.84
CA PHE A 66 -9.15 11.19 12.67
C PHE A 66 -10.46 11.77 13.22
N ASN A 67 -10.40 12.15 14.49
CA ASN A 67 -11.33 13.06 15.12
C ASN A 67 -10.89 14.50 14.81
N ILE A 68 -11.78 15.27 14.21
CA ILE A 68 -11.59 16.67 13.83
C ILE A 68 -12.39 17.53 14.79
N TYR A 69 -11.70 18.36 15.56
CA TYR A 69 -12.28 19.19 16.60
C TYR A 69 -12.60 20.58 16.05
N VAL A 70 -13.85 21.00 16.16
CA VAL A 70 -14.33 22.30 15.69
C VAL A 70 -14.61 23.20 16.88
N LYS A 71 -14.12 24.44 16.82
CA LYS A 71 -14.31 25.46 17.84
C LYS A 71 -14.59 26.81 17.19
N ASN A 72 -15.66 27.48 17.59
CA ASN A 72 -16.15 28.73 17.00
C ASN A 72 -16.31 28.64 15.47
N GLY A 73 -16.81 27.51 14.97
CA GLY A 73 -16.95 27.27 13.52
C GLY A 73 -15.64 27.06 12.75
N ILE A 74 -14.49 27.02 13.43
CA ILE A 74 -13.16 26.82 12.85
C ILE A 74 -12.65 25.43 13.23
N VAL A 75 -12.07 24.70 12.26
CA VAL A 75 -11.34 23.46 12.56
C VAL A 75 -10.11 23.82 13.37
N TRP A 76 -10.11 23.44 14.64
CA TRP A 76 -9.09 23.85 15.59
C TRP A 76 -7.89 22.91 15.56
N ARG A 77 -8.15 21.59 15.57
CA ARG A 77 -7.13 20.53 15.50
C ARG A 77 -7.74 19.21 15.07
N GLU A 78 -6.88 18.24 14.84
CA GLU A 78 -7.23 16.84 14.65
C GLU A 78 -6.40 15.95 15.58
N GLU A 79 -6.95 14.79 15.92
CA GLU A 79 -6.32 13.72 16.68
C GLU A 79 -6.71 12.39 16.06
N GLN A 80 -5.86 11.37 16.18
CA GLN A 80 -6.26 10.03 15.77
C GLN A 80 -7.53 9.62 16.51
N GLN A 81 -8.50 9.04 15.80
CA GLN A 81 -9.64 8.42 16.47
C GLN A 81 -9.18 7.15 17.18
N GLY A 82 -8.34 6.34 16.53
CA GLY A 82 -7.56 5.28 17.17
C GLY A 82 -8.33 4.02 17.54
N GLU A 83 -9.65 4.01 17.43
CA GLU A 83 -10.50 2.85 17.72
C GLU A 83 -10.71 2.08 16.43
N TYR A 84 -9.74 1.24 16.12
CA TYR A 84 -9.85 0.19 15.12
C TYR A 84 -10.44 -1.06 15.79
N GLY A 85 -11.11 -1.92 15.02
CA GLY A 85 -11.57 -3.21 15.54
C GLY A 85 -10.39 -3.99 16.13
N ARG A 86 -10.63 -4.67 17.26
CA ARG A 86 -9.61 -5.45 17.96
C ARG A 86 -9.11 -6.57 17.05
N SER A 87 -7.79 -6.76 16.99
CA SER A 87 -7.17 -7.91 16.35
C SER A 87 -7.13 -9.09 17.33
N GLU A 88 -7.49 -10.29 16.85
CA GLU A 88 -7.57 -11.49 17.70
C GLU A 88 -6.19 -12.11 17.94
N ASP A 89 -5.36 -12.17 16.90
CA ASP A 89 -4.08 -12.89 16.85
C ASP A 89 -2.87 -11.97 16.55
N ALA A 90 -3.08 -10.65 16.56
CA ALA A 90 -2.05 -9.64 16.31
C ALA A 90 -2.33 -8.36 17.12
N PRO A 91 -1.35 -7.44 17.24
CA PRO A 91 -1.56 -6.13 17.83
C PRO A 91 -2.65 -5.33 17.10
N ASP A 92 -3.35 -4.48 17.85
CA ASP A 92 -4.36 -3.60 17.29
C ASP A 92 -3.72 -2.53 16.38
N TYR A 93 -4.44 -2.11 15.35
CA TYR A 93 -3.99 -1.05 14.45
C TYR A 93 -3.90 0.33 15.12
N GLY A 94 -4.57 0.52 16.26
CA GLY A 94 -4.63 1.80 16.95
C GLY A 94 -3.25 2.26 17.47
N PRO A 95 -2.95 3.58 17.44
CA PRO A 95 -3.80 4.69 17.01
C PRO A 95 -3.65 5.07 15.52
N ARG A 96 -2.72 4.45 14.78
CA ARG A 96 -2.25 4.94 13.46
C ARG A 96 -1.86 6.43 13.49
N GLY A 97 -1.97 7.10 12.35
CA GLY A 97 -1.62 8.52 12.18
C GLY A 97 -0.14 8.78 11.94
N CYS A 98 0.19 10.03 11.63
CA CYS A 98 1.58 10.47 11.47
C CYS A 98 1.70 11.98 11.67
N GLN A 99 2.93 12.49 11.69
CA GLN A 99 3.25 13.91 11.85
C GLN A 99 2.62 14.82 10.78
N LYS A 100 2.35 14.30 9.58
CA LYS A 100 1.68 15.06 8.50
C LYS A 100 0.17 15.11 8.74
N GLY A 101 -0.43 13.98 9.11
CA GLY A 101 -1.86 13.87 9.40
C GLY A 101 -2.26 14.75 10.57
N LEU A 102 -1.47 14.78 11.66
CA LEU A 102 -1.71 15.61 12.84
C LEU A 102 -1.65 17.13 12.60
N ARG A 103 -1.29 17.57 11.38
CA ARG A 103 -1.19 18.98 11.00
C ARG A 103 -1.96 19.29 9.73
N HIS A 104 -2.78 18.37 9.21
CA HIS A 104 -3.42 18.51 7.92
C HIS A 104 -4.42 19.68 7.87
N ALA A 105 -5.13 19.96 8.96
CA ALA A 105 -6.04 21.08 9.13
C ALA A 105 -5.38 22.43 8.84
N LYS A 106 -4.05 22.55 8.95
CA LYS A 106 -3.33 23.77 8.56
C LYS A 106 -3.46 24.11 7.08
N TYR A 107 -3.69 23.14 6.20
CA TYR A 107 -3.98 23.41 4.78
C TYR A 107 -5.30 24.16 4.57
N MET A 108 -6.26 24.08 5.50
CA MET A 108 -7.50 24.83 5.42
C MET A 108 -7.29 26.34 5.58
N TYR A 109 -6.22 26.76 6.25
CA TYR A 109 -5.99 28.18 6.56
C TYR A 109 -4.62 28.68 6.10
N GLY A 110 -3.85 27.82 5.43
CA GLY A 110 -2.52 28.13 4.94
C GLY A 110 -2.54 29.02 3.69
N LYS A 111 -1.45 29.74 3.47
CA LYS A 111 -1.27 30.65 2.32
C LYS A 111 -1.36 29.95 0.96
N GLN A 112 -1.17 28.63 0.94
CA GLN A 112 -1.26 27.77 -0.22
C GLN A 112 -2.70 27.41 -0.64
N ARG A 113 -3.71 27.75 0.18
CA ARG A 113 -5.10 27.40 -0.13
C ARG A 113 -5.59 28.19 -1.34
N VAL A 114 -6.04 27.49 -2.37
CA VAL A 114 -6.76 28.08 -3.50
C VAL A 114 -8.18 28.43 -3.04
N LEU A 115 -8.52 29.73 -3.06
CA LEU A 115 -9.79 30.24 -2.55
C LEU A 115 -10.83 30.47 -3.65
N TYR A 116 -10.38 30.77 -4.86
CA TYR A 116 -11.23 31.17 -5.99
C TYR A 116 -10.74 30.53 -7.29
N PRO A 117 -11.60 30.41 -8.31
CA PRO A 117 -11.15 30.17 -9.68
C PRO A 117 -10.19 31.27 -10.15
N MET A 118 -9.08 30.87 -10.75
CA MET A 118 -8.02 31.76 -11.20
C MET A 118 -7.66 31.47 -12.65
N LYS A 119 -7.52 32.51 -13.46
CA LYS A 119 -7.06 32.44 -14.85
C LYS A 119 -5.65 33.00 -14.96
N ARG A 120 -4.79 32.30 -15.69
CA ARG A 120 -3.41 32.75 -15.95
C ARG A 120 -3.44 33.98 -16.87
N VAL A 121 -2.66 35.01 -16.53
CA VAL A 121 -2.53 36.24 -17.34
C VAL A 121 -1.10 36.55 -17.80
N GLY A 122 -0.13 35.73 -17.41
CA GLY A 122 1.26 35.78 -17.89
C GLY A 122 1.72 34.44 -18.46
N GLU A 123 3.04 34.26 -18.61
CA GLU A 123 3.59 33.00 -19.10
C GLU A 123 3.41 31.86 -18.08
N ARG A 124 3.42 30.61 -18.56
CA ARG A 124 3.31 29.43 -17.69
C ARG A 124 4.50 29.40 -16.72
N GLY A 125 4.21 29.31 -15.42
CA GLY A 125 5.22 29.31 -14.36
C GLY A 125 5.46 30.66 -13.68
N GLU A 126 4.95 31.78 -14.23
CA GLU A 126 5.19 33.11 -13.65
C GLU A 126 4.36 33.42 -12.39
N GLY A 127 3.36 32.60 -12.07
CA GLY A 127 2.48 32.84 -10.93
C GLY A 127 1.57 34.07 -11.06
N LYS A 128 1.37 34.61 -12.28
CA LYS A 128 0.49 35.76 -12.54
C LYS A 128 -0.93 35.29 -12.84
N TRP A 129 -1.85 35.60 -11.92
CA TRP A 129 -3.24 35.11 -11.96
C TRP A 129 -4.26 36.25 -11.79
N GLN A 130 -5.36 36.13 -12.51
CA GLN A 130 -6.57 36.94 -12.34
C GLN A 130 -7.68 36.08 -11.75
N ARG A 131 -8.35 36.58 -10.71
CA ARG A 131 -9.56 35.93 -10.18
C ARG A 131 -10.70 36.05 -11.18
N ILE A 132 -11.40 34.93 -11.42
CA ILE A 132 -12.59 34.87 -12.27
C ILE A 132 -13.76 34.22 -11.53
N SER A 133 -14.96 34.32 -12.09
CA SER A 133 -16.14 33.62 -11.54
C SER A 133 -16.08 32.13 -11.87
N TRP A 134 -16.86 31.33 -11.14
CA TRP A 134 -17.05 29.91 -11.47
C TRP A 134 -17.70 29.74 -12.84
N ASP A 135 -18.72 30.53 -13.17
CA ASP A 135 -19.40 30.44 -14.47
C ASP A 135 -18.42 30.69 -15.63
N GLN A 136 -17.59 31.73 -15.52
CA GLN A 136 -16.56 32.00 -16.52
C GLN A 136 -15.56 30.85 -16.64
N ALA A 137 -15.05 30.35 -15.50
CA ALA A 137 -14.08 29.25 -15.50
C ALA A 137 -14.65 27.98 -16.16
N MET A 138 -15.89 27.63 -15.81
CA MET A 138 -16.56 26.44 -16.31
C MET A 138 -16.89 26.56 -17.80
N SER A 139 -17.41 27.71 -18.25
CA SER A 139 -17.70 27.95 -19.67
C SER A 139 -16.43 27.90 -20.51
N GLU A 140 -15.37 28.62 -20.11
CA GLU A 140 -14.11 28.61 -20.88
C GLU A 140 -13.47 27.21 -20.95
N ILE A 141 -13.55 26.41 -19.89
CA ILE A 141 -13.06 25.01 -19.90
C ILE A 141 -13.93 24.15 -20.82
N ALA A 142 -15.26 24.27 -20.72
CA ALA A 142 -16.20 23.50 -21.53
C ALA A 142 -16.06 23.80 -23.03
N ASP A 143 -15.94 25.07 -23.41
CA ASP A 143 -15.73 25.48 -24.81
C ASP A 143 -14.48 24.83 -25.38
N ARG A 144 -13.34 24.91 -24.66
CA ARG A 144 -12.09 24.27 -25.09
C ARG A 144 -12.19 22.76 -25.15
N PHE A 145 -12.87 22.15 -24.19
CA PHE A 145 -13.09 20.71 -24.17
C PHE A 145 -13.87 20.26 -25.41
N ILE A 146 -14.94 20.97 -25.77
CA ILE A 146 -15.78 20.68 -26.94
C ILE A 146 -14.98 20.92 -28.23
N ASP A 147 -14.30 22.06 -28.35
CA ASP A 147 -13.47 22.41 -29.51
C ASP A 147 -12.47 21.28 -29.84
N HIS A 148 -11.71 20.83 -28.84
CA HIS A 148 -10.71 19.77 -29.02
C HIS A 148 -11.34 18.40 -29.28
N SER A 149 -12.47 18.10 -28.61
CA SER A 149 -13.21 16.87 -28.84
C SER A 149 -13.72 16.77 -30.28
N ILE A 150 -14.20 17.88 -30.87
CA ILE A 150 -14.67 17.92 -32.26
C ILE A 150 -13.51 17.92 -33.25
N ALA A 151 -12.48 18.75 -33.01
CA ALA A 151 -11.41 18.96 -33.98
C ALA A 151 -10.44 17.76 -34.10
N THR A 152 -10.17 17.07 -33.00
CA THR A 152 -9.14 16.00 -32.95
C THR A 152 -9.67 14.69 -32.37
N GLY A 153 -10.88 14.70 -31.80
CA GLY A 153 -11.44 13.56 -31.08
C GLY A 153 -11.17 13.64 -29.58
N PRO A 154 -12.02 13.01 -28.75
CA PRO A 154 -11.96 13.14 -27.29
C PRO A 154 -10.67 12.53 -26.69
N ARG A 155 -10.04 11.58 -27.38
CA ARG A 155 -8.75 10.98 -26.95
C ARG A 155 -7.56 11.95 -26.99
N SER A 156 -7.71 13.12 -27.59
CA SER A 156 -6.73 14.21 -27.50
C SER A 156 -6.71 14.92 -26.15
N ILE A 157 -7.74 14.69 -25.34
CA ILE A 157 -7.90 15.24 -24.00
C ILE A 157 -7.56 14.12 -23.00
N SER A 158 -6.80 14.48 -21.98
CA SER A 158 -6.42 13.56 -20.91
C SER A 158 -6.54 14.23 -19.55
N PHE A 159 -6.62 13.40 -18.52
CA PHE A 159 -6.73 13.81 -17.13
C PHE A 159 -5.69 13.06 -16.29
N ASP A 160 -4.94 13.81 -15.48
CA ASP A 160 -4.03 13.25 -14.49
C ASP A 160 -4.68 13.22 -13.10
N LEU A 161 -4.60 12.07 -12.42
CA LEU A 161 -5.19 11.88 -11.09
C LEU A 161 -4.48 12.72 -10.01
N GLY A 162 -3.24 13.15 -10.29
CA GLY A 162 -2.40 13.88 -9.37
C GLY A 162 -2.11 13.10 -8.07
N THR A 163 -1.64 13.81 -7.06
CA THR A 163 -1.13 13.21 -5.80
C THR A 163 -2.16 12.49 -4.92
N GLN A 164 -3.45 12.62 -5.22
CA GLN A 164 -4.53 11.91 -4.51
C GLN A 164 -4.76 10.50 -5.06
N MET A 165 -4.33 10.23 -6.31
CA MET A 165 -4.51 8.95 -7.00
C MET A 165 -5.96 8.44 -6.85
N VAL A 166 -6.13 7.14 -6.60
CA VAL A 166 -7.44 6.48 -6.46
C VAL A 166 -8.03 6.54 -5.04
N LEU A 167 -7.36 7.21 -4.09
CA LEU A 167 -7.68 7.06 -2.66
C LEU A 167 -8.97 7.79 -2.24
N LYS A 168 -9.32 8.89 -2.89
CA LYS A 168 -10.64 9.53 -2.71
C LYS A 168 -11.63 8.92 -3.69
N ARG A 169 -12.24 7.81 -3.30
CA ARG A 169 -13.13 7.02 -4.18
C ARG A 169 -14.26 7.82 -4.81
N ALA A 170 -14.90 8.74 -4.09
CA ALA A 170 -15.95 9.60 -4.65
C ALA A 170 -15.41 10.55 -5.74
N SER A 171 -14.28 11.23 -5.49
CA SER A 171 -13.64 12.11 -6.47
C SER A 171 -13.16 11.33 -7.69
N PHE A 172 -12.51 10.19 -7.47
CA PHE A 172 -12.07 9.29 -8.53
C PHE A 172 -13.25 8.77 -9.36
N ALA A 173 -14.34 8.33 -8.74
CA ALA A 173 -15.52 7.84 -9.44
C ALA A 173 -16.21 8.92 -10.27
N ALA A 174 -16.29 10.16 -9.76
CA ALA A 174 -16.85 11.28 -10.51
C ALA A 174 -16.03 11.58 -11.78
N LEU A 175 -14.70 11.58 -11.66
CA LEU A 175 -13.78 11.82 -12.77
C LEU A 175 -13.77 10.66 -13.76
N GLY A 176 -13.71 9.42 -13.27
CA GLY A 176 -13.80 8.23 -14.11
C GLY A 176 -15.11 8.17 -14.89
N ARG A 177 -16.24 8.50 -14.25
CA ARG A 177 -17.54 8.58 -14.93
C ARG A 177 -17.55 9.66 -16.01
N PHE A 178 -17.00 10.84 -15.72
CA PHE A 178 -16.87 11.90 -16.73
C PHE A 178 -16.02 11.43 -17.91
N ALA A 179 -14.91 10.72 -17.64
CA ALA A 179 -14.05 10.19 -18.69
C ALA A 179 -14.76 9.16 -19.57
N THR A 180 -15.47 8.20 -18.97
CA THR A 180 -16.24 7.20 -19.72
C THR A 180 -17.33 7.81 -20.59
N ILE A 181 -18.03 8.84 -20.11
CA ILE A 181 -19.10 9.51 -20.87
C ILE A 181 -18.53 10.34 -22.02
N SER A 182 -17.41 11.04 -21.79
CA SER A 182 -16.82 11.94 -22.77
C SER A 182 -15.88 11.25 -23.76
N GLY A 183 -15.41 10.04 -23.46
CA GLY A 183 -14.48 9.28 -24.30
C GLY A 183 -13.03 9.77 -24.22
N ILE A 184 -12.67 10.57 -23.21
CA ILE A 184 -11.28 11.01 -23.00
C ILE A 184 -10.44 9.86 -22.44
N GLU A 185 -9.13 9.93 -22.63
CA GLU A 185 -8.22 8.87 -22.20
C GLU A 185 -7.71 9.15 -20.78
N LEU A 186 -7.89 8.16 -19.89
CA LEU A 186 -7.32 8.16 -18.54
C LEU A 186 -6.04 7.32 -18.53
N PRO A 187 -4.85 7.92 -18.30
CA PRO A 187 -3.61 7.18 -18.18
C PRO A 187 -3.64 6.22 -16.99
N GLU A 188 -2.95 5.09 -17.11
CA GLU A 188 -2.72 4.19 -15.98
C GLU A 188 -1.81 4.89 -14.96
N ALA A 189 -2.28 4.95 -13.70
CA ALA A 189 -1.67 5.80 -12.69
C ALA A 189 -0.51 5.13 -11.94
N PHE A 190 -0.57 3.83 -11.67
CA PHE A 190 0.42 3.12 -10.85
C PHE A 190 1.77 3.00 -11.58
N ALA A 191 1.77 2.68 -12.86
CA ALA A 191 2.94 2.65 -13.72
C ALA A 191 3.55 4.05 -13.88
N GLY A 192 2.71 5.08 -13.95
CA GLY A 192 3.16 6.48 -14.05
C GLY A 192 4.01 6.95 -12.87
N VAL A 193 3.78 6.39 -11.67
CA VAL A 193 4.57 6.69 -10.46
C VAL A 193 5.61 5.61 -10.12
N GLY A 194 5.65 4.50 -10.87
CA GLY A 194 6.55 3.38 -10.64
C GLY A 194 6.10 2.39 -9.55
N ASP A 195 4.85 2.49 -9.07
CA ASP A 195 4.30 1.64 -8.01
C ASP A 195 3.65 0.34 -8.55
N LEU A 196 3.48 0.21 -9.88
CA LEU A 196 2.95 -1.02 -10.48
C LEU A 196 3.97 -2.16 -10.37
N PRO A 197 3.72 -3.23 -9.61
CA PRO A 197 4.67 -4.33 -9.44
C PRO A 197 4.61 -5.25 -10.67
N THR A 198 5.25 -4.84 -11.76
CA THR A 198 5.23 -5.55 -13.05
C THR A 198 5.70 -7.00 -12.93
N GLY A 199 6.73 -7.27 -12.12
CA GLY A 199 7.20 -8.64 -11.87
C GLY A 199 6.12 -9.53 -11.24
N VAL A 200 5.32 -8.99 -10.30
CA VAL A 200 4.20 -9.72 -9.69
C VAL A 200 3.13 -10.02 -10.72
N GLN A 201 2.72 -9.02 -11.51
CA GLN A 201 1.74 -9.22 -12.57
C GLN A 201 2.20 -10.24 -13.62
N MET A 202 3.48 -10.25 -13.98
CA MET A 202 4.06 -11.23 -14.89
C MET A 202 4.06 -12.65 -14.32
N THR A 203 4.27 -12.81 -13.00
CA THR A 203 4.34 -14.12 -12.34
C THR A 203 2.97 -14.71 -12.00
N VAL A 204 2.07 -13.91 -11.43
CA VAL A 204 0.78 -14.40 -10.89
C VAL A 204 -0.46 -13.93 -11.66
N GLY A 205 -0.30 -13.00 -12.62
CA GLY A 205 -1.41 -12.42 -13.36
C GLY A 205 -2.26 -11.38 -12.61
N GLU A 206 -1.93 -11.08 -11.36
CA GLU A 206 -2.63 -10.07 -10.53
C GLU A 206 -1.75 -8.82 -10.35
N PRO A 207 -2.27 -7.60 -10.63
CA PRO A 207 -1.50 -6.36 -10.49
C PRO A 207 -1.14 -5.97 -9.06
N LEU A 208 -1.87 -6.41 -8.04
CA LEU A 208 -1.61 -6.07 -6.64
C LEU A 208 -1.80 -7.28 -5.72
N LEU A 209 -0.68 -7.80 -5.21
CA LEU A 209 -0.70 -8.76 -4.10
C LEU A 209 -0.39 -8.05 -2.78
N GLY A 210 -0.97 -8.56 -1.70
CA GLY A 210 -0.65 -8.10 -0.36
C GLY A 210 -1.47 -8.80 0.70
N ASP A 211 -0.98 -8.71 1.92
CA ASP A 211 -1.72 -9.04 3.14
C ASP A 211 -1.79 -7.78 4.01
N THR A 212 -2.57 -7.86 5.07
CA THR A 212 -2.59 -6.89 6.15
C THR A 212 -1.27 -6.91 6.94
N MET A 213 -0.95 -5.82 7.62
CA MET A 213 0.33 -5.70 8.37
C MET A 213 0.41 -6.65 9.57
N ALA A 214 -0.73 -7.17 10.03
CA ALA A 214 -0.80 -8.26 10.99
C ALA A 214 -0.02 -9.51 10.55
N ALA A 215 0.14 -9.75 9.23
CA ALA A 215 0.94 -10.86 8.72
C ALA A 215 2.42 -10.79 9.15
N VAL A 216 2.97 -9.58 9.31
CA VAL A 216 4.34 -9.39 9.80
C VAL A 216 4.49 -9.95 11.22
N PHE A 217 3.52 -9.67 12.09
CA PHE A 217 3.50 -10.17 13.48
C PHE A 217 3.38 -11.69 13.58
N LYS A 218 2.72 -12.32 12.60
CA LYS A 218 2.51 -13.76 12.51
C LYS A 218 3.68 -14.50 11.86
N SER A 219 4.60 -13.77 11.23
CA SER A 219 5.75 -14.35 10.54
C SER A 219 6.87 -14.74 11.51
N ARG A 220 7.70 -15.72 11.13
CA ARG A 220 8.95 -16.05 11.85
C ARG A 220 10.15 -15.29 11.30
N CYS A 221 10.10 -14.89 10.03
CA CYS A 221 11.11 -14.09 9.35
C CYS A 221 10.41 -13.09 8.43
N CYS A 222 10.87 -11.84 8.44
CA CYS A 222 10.36 -10.77 7.59
C CYS A 222 11.52 -10.03 6.93
N LEU A 223 11.56 -10.04 5.60
CA LEU A 223 12.51 -9.26 4.81
C LEU A 223 11.93 -7.88 4.51
N VAL A 224 12.49 -6.85 5.14
CA VAL A 224 12.24 -5.45 4.80
C VAL A 224 13.15 -5.10 3.63
N TRP A 225 12.71 -5.46 2.42
CA TRP A 225 13.45 -5.33 1.17
C TRP A 225 12.73 -4.32 0.26
N PHE A 226 13.47 -3.37 -0.32
CA PHE A 226 12.94 -2.26 -1.15
C PHE A 226 12.00 -1.29 -0.42
N CYS A 227 11.95 -1.32 0.91
CA CYS A 227 11.08 -0.45 1.69
C CYS A 227 11.75 0.06 2.97
N ASN A 228 11.19 1.13 3.53
CA ASN A 228 11.65 1.78 4.76
C ASN A 228 10.43 2.12 5.65
N PRO A 229 9.77 1.09 6.23
CA PRO A 229 8.50 1.26 6.95
C PRO A 229 8.53 2.30 8.07
N ALA A 230 9.66 2.49 8.75
CA ALA A 230 9.82 3.55 9.76
C ALA A 230 9.51 4.96 9.24
N VAL A 231 9.67 5.20 7.93
CA VAL A 231 9.44 6.52 7.28
C VAL A 231 8.26 6.50 6.31
N THR A 232 8.08 5.41 5.57
CA THR A 232 7.07 5.31 4.49
C THR A 232 5.83 4.54 4.88
N ARG A 233 5.85 3.81 6.01
CA ARG A 233 4.69 3.10 6.61
C ARG A 233 4.57 3.40 8.11
N ILE A 234 4.79 4.66 8.48
CA ILE A 234 4.76 5.15 9.86
C ILE A 234 3.61 4.60 10.72
N PRO A 235 2.32 4.65 10.29
CA PRO A 235 1.22 4.17 11.12
C PRO A 235 1.19 2.65 11.31
N ASP A 236 1.93 1.90 10.49
CA ASP A 236 2.01 0.44 10.50
C ASP A 236 3.36 -0.08 11.03
N ALA A 237 4.35 0.81 11.22
CA ALA A 237 5.71 0.41 11.56
C ALA A 237 5.79 -0.38 12.88
N HIS A 238 4.85 -0.15 13.80
CA HIS A 238 4.79 -0.86 15.07
C HIS A 238 4.70 -2.37 14.91
N PHE A 239 4.02 -2.87 13.87
CA PHE A 239 3.92 -4.31 13.60
C PHE A 239 5.29 -4.97 13.43
N PHE A 240 6.26 -4.30 12.79
CA PHE A 240 7.62 -4.84 12.63
C PHE A 240 8.37 -4.93 13.97
N TRP A 241 8.19 -3.94 14.84
CA TRP A 241 8.90 -3.86 16.12
C TRP A 241 8.30 -4.80 17.16
N GLU A 242 6.97 -4.87 17.19
CA GLU A 242 6.23 -5.79 18.04
C GLU A 242 6.44 -7.24 17.60
N ALA A 243 6.49 -7.51 16.28
CA ALA A 243 6.85 -8.83 15.74
C ALA A 243 8.22 -9.29 16.24
N LYS A 244 9.21 -8.39 16.26
CA LYS A 244 10.55 -8.69 16.79
C LYS A 244 10.51 -9.12 18.26
N TYR A 245 9.71 -8.45 19.10
CA TYR A 245 9.51 -8.86 20.49
C TYR A 245 8.73 -10.17 20.62
N ASN A 246 7.91 -10.51 19.62
CA ASN A 246 7.24 -11.81 19.48
C ASN A 246 8.12 -12.90 18.86
N GLY A 247 9.40 -12.61 18.59
CA GLY A 247 10.39 -13.58 18.09
C GLY A 247 10.50 -13.67 16.57
N THR A 248 9.91 -12.75 15.81
CA THR A 248 10.15 -12.62 14.36
C THR A 248 11.55 -12.07 14.10
N GLU A 249 12.29 -12.70 13.18
CA GLU A 249 13.54 -12.15 12.68
C GLU A 249 13.25 -11.12 11.57
N VAL A 250 13.41 -9.84 11.89
CA VAL A 250 13.23 -8.74 10.92
C VAL A 250 14.59 -8.39 10.32
N ILE A 251 14.74 -8.58 9.02
CA ILE A 251 15.99 -8.35 8.28
C ILE A 251 15.77 -7.16 7.34
N SER A 252 16.56 -6.09 7.49
CA SER A 252 16.53 -4.97 6.57
C SER A 252 17.55 -5.15 5.46
N ILE A 253 17.09 -5.10 4.21
CA ILE A 253 17.95 -5.17 3.02
C ILE A 253 17.84 -3.83 2.31
N SER A 254 18.88 -3.00 2.49
CA SER A 254 18.93 -1.66 1.92
C SER A 254 20.39 -1.19 1.78
N PRO A 255 20.76 -0.48 0.69
CA PRO A 255 22.13 -0.01 0.51
C PRO A 255 22.65 0.91 1.63
N GLU A 256 21.75 1.70 2.21
CA GLU A 256 22.05 2.66 3.27
C GLU A 256 21.49 2.17 4.62
N PHE A 257 22.09 2.63 5.72
CA PHE A 257 21.58 2.31 7.06
C PHE A 257 20.33 3.15 7.36
N THR A 258 19.17 2.65 6.93
CA THR A 258 17.89 3.35 7.04
C THR A 258 17.35 3.40 8.48
N PRO A 259 16.39 4.30 8.79
CA PRO A 259 15.65 4.26 10.04
C PRO A 259 14.99 2.91 10.33
N SER A 260 14.60 2.14 9.31
CA SER A 260 14.08 0.77 9.52
C SER A 260 15.19 -0.21 9.89
N ALA A 261 16.38 -0.08 9.28
CA ALA A 261 17.54 -0.91 9.60
C ALA A 261 17.99 -0.75 11.06
N MET A 262 17.84 0.45 11.65
CA MET A 262 18.13 0.73 13.06
C MET A 262 17.34 -0.17 14.03
N HIS A 263 16.14 -0.59 13.64
CA HIS A 263 15.27 -1.42 14.47
C HIS A 263 15.29 -2.91 14.10
N ALA A 264 15.90 -3.27 12.96
CA ALA A 264 16.01 -4.64 12.48
C ALA A 264 16.91 -5.52 13.37
N ASN A 265 16.83 -6.84 13.19
CA ASN A 265 17.74 -7.81 13.78
C ASN A 265 19.07 -7.85 13.02
N LYS A 266 18.99 -7.75 11.68
CA LYS A 266 20.12 -7.75 10.76
C LYS A 266 19.93 -6.67 9.71
N TRP A 267 21.05 -6.13 9.23
CA TRP A 267 21.09 -5.23 8.09
C TRP A 267 22.06 -5.77 7.05
N LEU A 268 21.57 -5.89 5.80
CA LEU A 268 22.36 -6.24 4.63
C LEU A 268 22.34 -5.08 3.64
N ASN A 269 23.51 -4.73 3.14
CA ASN A 269 23.75 -3.53 2.34
C ASN A 269 24.26 -3.85 0.92
N PRO A 270 23.41 -4.39 0.03
CA PRO A 270 23.79 -4.60 -1.37
C PRO A 270 24.07 -3.26 -2.05
N ARG A 271 24.81 -3.28 -3.17
CA ARG A 271 24.99 -2.09 -4.00
C ARG A 271 23.64 -1.73 -4.65
N PRO A 272 23.31 -0.44 -4.83
CA PRO A 272 22.07 -0.03 -5.49
C PRO A 272 21.86 -0.74 -6.83
N GLY A 273 20.69 -1.36 -7.02
CA GLY A 273 20.32 -2.05 -8.27
C GLY A 273 20.92 -3.45 -8.45
N THR A 274 21.58 -4.01 -7.42
CA THR A 274 22.18 -5.35 -7.48
C THR A 274 21.41 -6.42 -6.71
N ASP A 275 20.24 -6.09 -6.20
CA ASP A 275 19.38 -6.97 -5.39
C ASP A 275 19.00 -8.27 -6.10
N ILE A 276 18.91 -8.27 -7.43
CA ILE A 276 18.65 -9.49 -8.21
C ILE A 276 19.78 -10.51 -8.10
N ALA A 277 21.05 -10.06 -7.98
CA ALA A 277 22.17 -10.98 -7.77
C ALA A 277 22.10 -11.63 -6.38
N LEU A 278 21.71 -10.85 -5.36
CA LEU A 278 21.46 -11.36 -4.01
C LEU A 278 20.30 -12.38 -4.00
N ALA A 279 19.17 -12.04 -4.63
CA ALA A 279 18.02 -12.95 -4.73
C ALA A 279 18.38 -14.26 -5.46
N MET A 280 19.13 -14.18 -6.57
CA MET A 280 19.56 -15.38 -7.31
C MET A 280 20.57 -16.22 -6.51
N ALA A 281 21.45 -15.61 -5.72
CA ALA A 281 22.34 -16.34 -4.82
C ALA A 281 21.56 -17.04 -3.69
N MET A 282 20.51 -16.42 -3.16
CA MET A 282 19.60 -17.09 -2.21
C MET A 282 18.92 -18.31 -2.87
N VAL A 283 18.42 -18.17 -4.10
CA VAL A 283 17.84 -19.29 -4.86
C VAL A 283 18.86 -20.40 -5.07
N GLN A 284 20.11 -20.06 -5.41
CA GLN A 284 21.18 -21.05 -5.60
C GLN A 284 21.44 -21.88 -4.33
N VAL A 285 21.48 -21.24 -3.16
CA VAL A 285 21.65 -21.93 -1.86
C VAL A 285 20.45 -22.82 -1.58
N LEU A 286 19.22 -22.31 -1.75
CA LEU A 286 18.00 -23.09 -1.54
C LEU A 286 17.96 -24.36 -2.40
N LEU A 287 18.42 -24.27 -3.65
CA LEU A 287 18.49 -25.41 -4.56
C LEU A 287 19.63 -26.38 -4.21
N THR A 288 20.80 -25.86 -3.82
CA THR A 288 21.98 -26.68 -3.51
C THR A 288 21.82 -27.47 -2.22
N GLU A 289 21.16 -26.86 -1.22
CA GLU A 289 20.91 -27.46 0.09
C GLU A 289 19.54 -28.17 0.20
N ASP A 290 18.78 -28.24 -0.90
CA ASP A 290 17.45 -28.86 -0.98
C ASP A 290 16.44 -28.30 0.06
N LEU A 291 16.45 -26.98 0.25
CA LEU A 291 15.60 -26.26 1.20
C LEU A 291 14.28 -25.77 0.57
N ILE A 292 13.83 -26.41 -0.51
CA ILE A 292 12.64 -26.04 -1.28
C ILE A 292 11.47 -26.98 -1.00
N ASP A 293 10.24 -26.43 -1.01
CA ASP A 293 9.04 -27.27 -1.01
C ASP A 293 8.75 -27.76 -2.43
N ARG A 294 9.28 -28.95 -2.75
CA ARG A 294 9.08 -29.59 -4.05
C ARG A 294 7.61 -29.91 -4.36
N SER A 295 6.79 -30.16 -3.33
CA SER A 295 5.37 -30.47 -3.52
C SER A 295 4.59 -29.25 -3.98
N TYR A 296 4.82 -28.11 -3.31
CA TYR A 296 4.26 -26.82 -3.70
C TYR A 296 4.74 -26.42 -5.10
N ILE A 297 6.04 -26.55 -5.38
CA ILE A 297 6.61 -26.18 -6.68
C ILE A 297 5.97 -26.97 -7.83
N ARG A 298 5.77 -28.28 -7.66
CA ARG A 298 5.14 -29.13 -8.70
C ARG A 298 3.69 -28.72 -9.00
N GLU A 299 2.94 -28.28 -8.00
CA GLU A 299 1.51 -28.03 -8.15
C GLU A 299 1.17 -26.57 -8.49
N GLN A 300 1.91 -25.62 -7.90
CA GLN A 300 1.51 -24.20 -7.85
C GLN A 300 2.31 -23.31 -8.80
N THR A 301 3.27 -23.86 -9.55
CA THR A 301 4.17 -23.09 -10.42
C THR A 301 4.26 -23.68 -11.83
N ASP A 302 4.83 -22.93 -12.76
CA ASP A 302 5.18 -23.40 -14.10
C ASP A 302 6.57 -24.06 -14.16
N LEU A 303 7.27 -24.21 -13.03
CA LEU A 303 8.57 -24.87 -12.94
C LEU A 303 8.59 -26.30 -13.51
N PRO A 304 7.56 -27.16 -13.41
CA PRO A 304 7.54 -28.47 -14.07
C PRO A 304 7.21 -28.42 -15.58
N PHE A 305 6.87 -27.26 -16.14
CA PHE A 305 6.45 -27.17 -17.55
C PHE A 305 7.62 -27.46 -18.48
N LEU A 306 7.32 -28.09 -19.61
CA LEU A 306 8.30 -28.50 -20.60
C LEU A 306 8.67 -27.36 -21.54
N VAL A 307 9.96 -27.17 -21.73
CA VAL A 307 10.59 -26.22 -22.63
C VAL A 307 11.40 -26.99 -23.67
N ARG A 308 11.24 -26.64 -24.94
CA ARG A 308 12.00 -27.23 -26.04
C ARG A 308 13.43 -26.69 -26.03
N SER A 309 14.41 -27.59 -26.05
CA SER A 309 15.83 -27.23 -26.01
C SER A 309 16.32 -26.58 -27.31
N ASP A 310 15.62 -26.77 -28.43
CA ASP A 310 16.02 -26.26 -29.74
C ASP A 310 15.72 -24.76 -29.94
N ASN A 311 14.68 -24.23 -29.29
CA ASN A 311 14.23 -22.85 -29.48
C ASN A 311 13.94 -22.08 -28.17
N GLY A 312 14.03 -22.72 -27.00
CA GLY A 312 13.80 -22.11 -25.71
C GLY A 312 12.34 -21.71 -25.44
N ARG A 313 11.37 -22.21 -26.22
CA ARG A 313 9.94 -21.98 -26.02
C ARG A 313 9.30 -23.16 -25.30
N PHE A 314 8.19 -22.91 -24.62
CA PHE A 314 7.35 -23.97 -24.07
C PHE A 314 6.95 -24.98 -25.15
N LEU A 315 6.85 -26.26 -24.77
CA LEU A 315 6.19 -27.28 -25.55
C LEU A 315 4.67 -26.97 -25.58
N ARG A 316 4.09 -26.88 -26.77
CA ARG A 316 2.71 -26.42 -27.01
C ARG A 316 1.87 -27.47 -27.71
N GLU A 317 0.55 -27.30 -27.64
CA GLU A 317 -0.38 -28.18 -28.35
C GLU A 317 -0.16 -28.15 -29.87
N SER A 318 0.25 -26.99 -30.41
CA SER A 318 0.63 -26.81 -31.81
C SER A 318 1.82 -27.66 -32.27
N ASP A 319 2.60 -28.22 -31.33
CA ASP A 319 3.66 -29.17 -31.67
C ASP A 319 3.08 -30.56 -32.03
N PHE A 320 1.85 -30.88 -31.58
CA PHE A 320 1.20 -32.17 -31.76
C PHE A 320 0.05 -32.16 -32.77
N ILE A 321 -0.68 -31.04 -32.89
CA ILE A 321 -1.82 -30.88 -33.81
C ILE A 321 -1.66 -29.67 -34.71
N ASP A 322 -2.63 -29.42 -35.58
CA ASP A 322 -2.60 -28.26 -36.48
C ASP A 322 -2.71 -26.97 -35.67
N GLY A 323 -1.86 -25.98 -35.96
CA GLY A 323 -1.80 -24.73 -35.22
C GLY A 323 -3.09 -23.92 -35.28
N ALA A 324 -3.91 -24.09 -36.32
CA ALA A 324 -5.20 -23.42 -36.46
C ALA A 324 -6.25 -23.89 -35.44
N THR A 325 -6.10 -25.11 -34.91
CA THR A 325 -7.02 -25.71 -33.92
C THR A 325 -6.38 -25.91 -32.54
N ALA A 326 -5.08 -25.67 -32.43
CA ALA A 326 -4.33 -25.76 -31.18
C ALA A 326 -4.67 -24.63 -30.21
N ARG A 327 -4.76 -24.97 -28.93
CA ARG A 327 -4.91 -24.02 -27.83
C ARG A 327 -3.55 -23.45 -27.47
N ASP A 328 -3.41 -22.14 -27.64
CA ASP A 328 -2.16 -21.42 -27.36
C ASP A 328 -1.78 -21.46 -25.86
N ASN A 329 -2.76 -21.52 -24.97
CA ASN A 329 -2.56 -21.55 -23.53
C ASN A 329 -2.55 -22.97 -22.93
N LEU A 330 -2.40 -24.03 -23.73
CA LEU A 330 -2.14 -25.39 -23.22
C LEU A 330 -0.63 -25.61 -23.09
N PHE A 331 -0.22 -26.16 -21.96
CA PHE A 331 1.18 -26.49 -21.65
C PHE A 331 1.29 -27.97 -21.31
N TYR A 332 2.51 -28.48 -21.26
CA TYR A 332 2.79 -29.88 -20.97
C TYR A 332 3.81 -30.02 -19.85
N ILE A 333 3.66 -31.08 -19.06
CA ILE A 333 4.59 -31.55 -18.03
C ILE A 333 5.06 -32.95 -18.39
N TRP A 334 6.22 -33.38 -17.88
CA TRP A 334 6.60 -34.78 -17.94
C TRP A 334 6.08 -35.49 -16.69
N ASP A 335 5.22 -36.48 -16.86
CA ASP A 335 4.69 -37.28 -15.76
C ASP A 335 5.57 -38.53 -15.57
N GLU A 336 6.27 -38.60 -14.43
CA GLU A 336 7.20 -39.69 -14.12
C GLU A 336 6.48 -41.04 -14.03
N ARG A 337 5.22 -41.03 -13.58
CA ARG A 337 4.40 -42.22 -13.43
C ARG A 337 4.05 -42.87 -14.76
N SER A 338 3.62 -42.09 -15.75
CA SER A 338 3.29 -42.60 -17.09
C SER A 338 4.47 -42.63 -18.05
N GLY A 339 5.57 -41.95 -17.71
CA GLY A 339 6.77 -41.83 -18.55
C GLY A 339 6.51 -41.08 -19.86
N LYS A 340 5.61 -40.09 -19.84
CA LYS A 340 5.17 -39.35 -21.03
C LYS A 340 4.92 -37.88 -20.72
N ALA A 341 4.97 -37.05 -21.77
CA ALA A 341 4.46 -35.69 -21.72
C ALA A 341 2.92 -35.71 -21.66
N VAL A 342 2.34 -35.04 -20.67
CA VAL A 342 0.89 -34.92 -20.48
C VAL A 342 0.50 -33.45 -20.35
N ALA A 343 -0.76 -33.12 -20.65
CA ALA A 343 -1.27 -31.77 -20.51
C ALA A 343 -1.19 -31.30 -19.05
N ALA A 344 -0.68 -30.08 -18.84
CA ALA A 344 -0.59 -29.48 -17.51
C ALA A 344 -2.00 -29.14 -16.98
N PRO A 345 -2.35 -29.49 -15.73
CA PRO A 345 -3.62 -29.12 -15.11
C PRO A 345 -3.92 -27.62 -15.18
N ALA A 346 -5.21 -27.28 -15.22
CA ALA A 346 -5.71 -25.90 -15.32
C ALA A 346 -5.21 -25.06 -16.53
N THR A 347 -4.56 -25.66 -17.52
CA THR A 347 -4.17 -25.01 -18.77
C THR A 347 -5.11 -25.37 -19.93
N GLY A 348 -5.04 -24.64 -21.04
CA GLY A 348 -5.88 -24.92 -22.23
C GLY A 348 -7.37 -24.59 -22.05
N ASN A 349 -7.71 -23.77 -21.05
CA ASN A 349 -9.06 -23.25 -20.84
C ASN A 349 -9.40 -22.20 -21.91
N PRO A 350 -10.65 -22.08 -22.37
CA PRO A 350 -11.02 -21.04 -23.32
C PRO A 350 -10.76 -19.65 -22.74
N PRO A 351 -10.33 -18.66 -23.56
CA PRO A 351 -10.20 -17.29 -23.08
C PRO A 351 -11.57 -16.78 -22.59
N PRO A 352 -11.60 -15.94 -21.55
CA PRO A 352 -12.85 -15.38 -21.06
C PRO A 352 -13.52 -14.54 -22.17
N PRO A 353 -14.86 -14.57 -22.27
CA PRO A 353 -15.57 -13.63 -23.13
C PRO A 353 -15.20 -12.18 -22.80
N PRO A 354 -15.04 -11.30 -23.80
CA PRO A 354 -14.78 -9.88 -23.56
C PRO A 354 -15.82 -9.27 -22.59
N GLY A 355 -15.35 -8.55 -21.58
CA GLY A 355 -16.21 -7.91 -20.57
C GLY A 355 -16.66 -8.81 -19.40
N SER A 356 -16.16 -10.05 -19.31
CA SER A 356 -16.42 -10.92 -18.16
C SER A 356 -15.88 -10.30 -16.85
N PRO A 357 -16.69 -10.22 -15.77
CA PRO A 357 -16.20 -9.72 -14.49
C PRO A 357 -15.19 -10.71 -13.88
N LEU A 358 -14.06 -10.21 -13.40
CA LEU A 358 -13.17 -10.96 -12.52
C LEU A 358 -13.89 -11.17 -11.16
N PRO A 359 -13.91 -12.38 -10.54
CA PRO A 359 -13.35 -13.65 -10.98
C PRO A 359 -14.49 -14.67 -11.22
N VAL A 360 -15.10 -14.68 -12.41
CA VAL A 360 -16.13 -15.68 -12.77
C VAL A 360 -15.61 -16.63 -13.86
N ILE A 361 -14.34 -17.03 -13.78
CA ILE A 361 -13.79 -18.08 -14.66
C ILE A 361 -13.86 -19.40 -13.88
N PRO A 362 -14.49 -20.46 -14.43
CA PRO A 362 -14.25 -21.81 -13.95
C PRO A 362 -12.79 -22.16 -14.30
N ALA A 363 -11.87 -21.83 -13.39
CA ALA A 363 -10.50 -22.32 -13.50
C ALA A 363 -10.55 -23.83 -13.27
N GLY A 364 -9.93 -24.60 -14.17
CA GLY A 364 -9.65 -26.01 -13.88
C GLY A 364 -8.89 -26.13 -12.55
N SER A 365 -8.99 -27.29 -11.89
CA SER A 365 -8.21 -27.53 -10.68
C SER A 365 -6.72 -27.67 -11.01
N LEU A 366 -5.86 -27.09 -10.17
CA LEU A 366 -4.41 -27.33 -10.19
C LEU A 366 -4.04 -28.65 -9.51
N ALA A 367 -4.96 -29.27 -8.77
CA ALA A 367 -4.70 -30.49 -8.02
C ALA A 367 -4.12 -31.58 -8.93
N LEU A 368 -2.92 -32.06 -8.60
CA LEU A 368 -2.20 -33.03 -9.42
C LEU A 368 -2.86 -34.42 -9.43
N GLY A 369 -3.54 -34.78 -8.34
CA GLY A 369 -4.18 -36.08 -8.17
C GLY A 369 -3.18 -37.22 -8.32
N ALA A 370 -3.27 -37.96 -9.41
CA ALA A 370 -2.43 -39.13 -9.71
C ALA A 370 -1.13 -38.79 -10.47
N LEU A 371 -0.99 -37.54 -10.93
CA LEU A 371 0.15 -37.06 -11.70
C LEU A 371 1.37 -36.84 -10.80
N GLU A 372 2.54 -37.15 -11.32
CA GLU A 372 3.84 -36.94 -10.69
C GLU A 372 4.74 -36.14 -11.64
N PRO A 373 4.60 -34.80 -11.66
CA PRO A 373 5.40 -33.95 -12.55
C PRO A 373 6.88 -34.00 -12.17
N ALA A 374 7.72 -34.31 -13.16
CA ALA A 374 9.17 -34.21 -13.03
C ALA A 374 9.58 -32.74 -12.90
N LEU A 375 10.53 -32.46 -12.01
CA LEU A 375 11.16 -31.14 -11.91
C LEU A 375 12.50 -31.10 -12.64
N GLU A 376 13.20 -32.21 -12.76
CA GLU A 376 14.56 -32.24 -13.30
C GLU A 376 14.64 -33.30 -14.40
N GLY A 377 15.49 -33.07 -15.39
CA GLY A 377 15.74 -34.02 -16.46
C GLY A 377 15.48 -33.50 -17.87
N SER A 378 15.68 -34.40 -18.83
CA SER A 378 15.54 -34.14 -20.26
C SER A 378 14.96 -35.36 -20.95
N TRP A 379 14.04 -35.14 -21.88
CA TRP A 379 13.35 -36.19 -22.59
C TRP A 379 13.20 -35.86 -24.07
N THR A 380 12.94 -36.89 -24.86
CA THR A 380 12.64 -36.74 -26.29
C THR A 380 11.15 -36.94 -26.52
N VAL A 381 10.49 -35.90 -27.03
CA VAL A 381 9.07 -35.91 -27.34
C VAL A 381 8.86 -35.93 -28.85
N LYS A 382 7.98 -36.82 -29.33
CA LYS A 382 7.61 -36.86 -30.75
C LYS A 382 6.59 -35.78 -31.07
N THR A 383 6.94 -34.87 -31.96
CA THR A 383 6.09 -33.79 -32.47
C THR A 383 5.74 -34.06 -33.95
N ARG A 384 4.86 -33.24 -34.53
CA ARG A 384 4.55 -33.28 -35.96
C ARG A 384 5.77 -32.98 -36.85
N GLN A 385 6.72 -32.20 -36.35
CA GLN A 385 7.91 -31.75 -37.09
C GLN A 385 9.13 -32.67 -36.85
N GLY A 386 8.97 -33.72 -36.04
CA GLY A 386 10.03 -34.64 -35.66
C GLY A 386 10.18 -34.77 -34.14
N ALA A 387 11.18 -35.54 -33.72
CA ALA A 387 11.50 -35.68 -32.31
C ALA A 387 12.22 -34.42 -31.82
N VAL A 388 11.76 -33.83 -30.71
CA VAL A 388 12.38 -32.66 -30.07
C VAL A 388 12.84 -33.02 -28.67
N CYS A 389 14.01 -32.52 -28.29
CA CYS A 389 14.50 -32.60 -26.92
C CYS A 389 13.80 -31.52 -26.08
N VAL A 390 13.31 -31.92 -24.91
CA VAL A 390 12.67 -31.02 -23.94
C VAL A 390 13.29 -31.19 -22.56
N THR A 391 13.26 -30.12 -21.77
CA THR A 391 13.62 -30.08 -20.35
C THR A 391 12.55 -29.30 -19.60
N THR A 392 12.67 -29.14 -18.28
CA THR A 392 11.72 -28.36 -17.47
C THR A 392 12.18 -26.91 -17.32
N VAL A 393 11.25 -26.01 -16.98
CA VAL A 393 11.61 -24.64 -16.54
C VAL A 393 12.49 -24.69 -15.29
N PHE A 394 12.22 -25.59 -14.36
CA PHE A 394 13.02 -25.78 -13.14
C PHE A 394 14.48 -26.08 -13.45
N GLU A 395 14.78 -26.96 -14.41
CA GLU A 395 16.16 -27.28 -14.82
C GLU A 395 16.87 -26.03 -15.37
N LEU A 396 16.17 -25.21 -16.15
CA LEU A 396 16.70 -23.95 -16.67
C LEU A 396 16.94 -22.91 -15.57
N VAL A 397 16.03 -22.80 -14.60
CA VAL A 397 16.20 -21.93 -13.42
C VAL A 397 17.38 -22.39 -12.59
N LYS A 398 17.50 -23.70 -12.34
CA LYS A 398 18.62 -24.31 -11.63
C LYS A 398 19.95 -24.00 -12.32
N GLN A 399 20.06 -24.22 -13.62
CA GLN A 399 21.25 -23.87 -14.41
C GLN A 399 21.58 -22.38 -14.31
N ARG A 400 20.58 -21.51 -14.37
CA ARG A 400 20.78 -20.07 -14.25
C ARG A 400 21.27 -19.68 -12.86
N ALA A 401 20.69 -20.26 -11.80
CA ALA A 401 21.04 -19.97 -10.41
C ALA A 401 22.50 -20.34 -10.09
N PHE A 402 23.06 -21.41 -10.67
CA PHE A 402 24.47 -21.76 -10.49
C PHE A 402 25.46 -20.71 -11.03
N GLY A 403 25.02 -19.76 -11.84
CA GLY A 403 25.81 -18.57 -12.22
C GLY A 403 25.91 -17.50 -11.12
N TYR A 404 25.21 -17.67 -10.00
CA TYR A 404 25.11 -16.72 -8.90
C TYR A 404 25.49 -17.39 -7.58
N THR A 405 26.74 -17.81 -7.46
CA THR A 405 27.25 -18.37 -6.20
C THR A 405 27.43 -17.26 -5.15
N PRO A 406 27.07 -17.50 -3.86
CA PRO A 406 27.20 -16.53 -2.77
C PRO A 406 28.61 -15.97 -2.54
#